data_AF-A0A8I0P1F4-F1
#
_entry.id   AF-A0A8I0P1F4-F1
#
_cell.length_a   1.000
_cell.length_b   1.000
_cell.length_c   1.000
_cell.angle_alpha   90.00
_cell.angle_beta   90.00
_cell.angle_gamma   90.00
#
_symmetry.space_group_name_H-M   'P 1'
#
loop_
_entity.id
_entity.type
_entity.pdbx_description
1 polymer ?
#
loop_
_entity_poly.entity_id
_entity_poly.type
_entity_poly.pdbx_seq_one_letter_code
_entity_poly.pdbx_strand_id
1 'polypeptide(L)'
;MPGKVNPVIPEVVNQIAFATVGADVATTMAADNGQLQLNAFEPLIGHLLLQHIAWLTRGCSALRTLCVAGITADQEHLARGAAHAVGAATALAAHIGHEAAAEVARQASLTGTDVIEVAVERGLSERETALRVMAAAAAG
;
A
#
# COMPACT_ATOMS: atom_id res chain seq x y z
N MET A 1 -19.46 16.64 -6.10
CA MET A 1 -19.94 15.41 -6.77
C MET A 1 -20.61 14.56 -5.71
N PRO A 2 -21.91 14.26 -5.83
CA PRO A 2 -22.64 13.48 -4.83
C PRO A 2 -21.92 12.15 -4.54
N GLY A 3 -21.73 11.81 -3.26
CA GLY A 3 -21.11 10.54 -2.83
C GLY A 3 -19.57 10.47 -2.85
N LYS A 4 -18.86 11.50 -3.35
CA LYS A 4 -17.39 11.51 -3.37
C LYS A 4 -16.82 11.76 -1.96
N VAL A 5 -15.95 10.85 -1.49
CA VAL A 5 -15.17 10.98 -0.24
C VAL A 5 -13.69 11.04 -0.60
N ASN A 6 -12.96 12.01 -0.04
CA ASN A 6 -11.52 12.18 -0.24
C ASN A 6 -10.73 11.70 1.00
N PRO A 7 -9.51 11.15 0.83
CA PRO A 7 -8.65 10.72 1.94
C PRO A 7 -7.94 11.91 2.61
N VAL A 8 -8.70 12.87 3.13
CA VAL A 8 -8.16 14.14 3.66
C VAL A 8 -7.24 13.97 4.87
N ILE A 9 -7.42 12.88 5.64
CA ILE A 9 -6.57 12.59 6.81
C ILE A 9 -5.17 12.12 6.37
N PRO A 10 -5.02 11.12 5.48
CA PRO A 10 -3.73 10.87 4.84
C PRO A 10 -3.13 12.09 4.12
N GLU A 11 -3.94 12.92 3.47
CA GLU A 11 -3.46 14.13 2.78
C GLU A 11 -2.80 15.14 3.73
N VAL A 12 -3.37 15.37 4.93
CA VAL A 12 -2.73 16.26 5.92
C VAL A 12 -1.46 15.65 6.51
N VAL A 13 -1.40 14.31 6.66
CA VAL A 13 -0.17 13.62 7.10
C VAL A 13 0.95 13.80 6.07
N ASN A 14 0.64 13.70 4.77
CA ASN A 14 1.60 13.96 3.72
C ASN A 14 2.14 15.40 3.79
N GLN A 15 1.27 16.39 4.01
CA GLN A 15 1.69 17.79 4.17
C GLN A 15 2.63 17.97 5.37
N ILE A 16 2.35 17.32 6.50
CA ILE A 16 3.24 17.33 7.67
C ILE A 16 4.59 16.69 7.34
N ALA A 17 4.60 15.57 6.62
CA ALA A 17 5.83 14.90 6.21
C ALA A 17 6.67 15.80 5.28
N PHE A 18 6.05 16.44 4.28
CA PHE A 18 6.75 17.35 3.37
C PHE A 18 7.35 18.55 4.11
N ALA A 19 6.58 19.17 5.02
CA ALA A 19 7.07 20.27 5.83
C ALA A 19 8.25 19.84 6.74
N THR A 20 8.15 18.65 7.33
CA THR A 20 9.22 18.08 8.19
C THR A 20 10.51 17.88 7.42
N VAL A 21 10.45 17.37 6.18
CA VAL A 21 11.65 17.21 5.34
C VAL A 21 12.28 18.56 5.00
N GLY A 22 11.47 19.57 4.68
CA GLY A 22 12.00 20.92 4.43
C GLY A 22 12.67 21.53 5.67
N ALA A 23 12.09 21.30 6.85
CA ALA A 23 12.64 21.77 8.11
C ALA A 23 13.93 21.04 8.53
N ASP A 24 14.07 19.77 8.18
CA ASP A 24 15.30 18.99 8.40
C ASP A 24 16.48 19.58 7.63
N VAL A 25 16.27 19.93 6.35
CA VAL A 25 17.29 20.62 5.53
C VAL A 25 17.68 21.96 6.15
N ALA A 26 16.70 22.78 6.53
CA ALA A 26 16.97 24.07 7.17
C ALA A 26 17.71 23.92 8.51
N THR A 27 17.36 22.88 9.29
CA THR A 27 18.03 22.54 10.56
C THR A 27 19.49 22.13 10.32
N THR A 28 19.74 21.32 9.29
CA THR A 28 21.09 20.91 8.90
C THR A 28 21.93 22.12 8.52
N MET A 29 21.41 23.01 7.68
CA MET A 29 22.12 24.24 7.29
C MET A 29 22.43 25.13 8.50
N ALA A 30 21.46 25.31 9.41
CA ALA A 30 21.64 26.10 10.61
C ALA A 30 22.68 25.49 11.56
N ALA A 31 22.69 24.17 11.72
CA ALA A 31 23.65 23.47 12.56
C ALA A 31 25.08 23.56 11.99
N ASP A 32 25.24 23.44 10.67
CA ASP A 32 26.54 23.48 9.98
C ASP A 32 27.20 24.86 10.02
N ASN A 33 26.42 25.94 10.08
CA ASN A 33 26.93 27.31 9.96
C ASN A 33 27.33 27.98 11.29
N GLY A 34 27.60 27.21 12.35
CA GLY A 34 28.14 27.77 13.60
C GLY A 34 29.44 28.55 13.38
N GLN A 35 29.65 29.64 14.11
CA GLN A 35 30.79 30.55 13.89
C GLN A 35 31.63 30.70 15.16
N LEU A 36 32.89 30.28 15.07
CA LEU A 36 33.87 30.34 16.16
C LEU A 36 33.38 29.59 17.42
N GLN A 37 33.09 30.29 18.51
CA GLN A 37 32.77 29.69 19.81
C GLN A 37 31.29 29.35 19.98
N LEU A 38 30.40 29.73 19.05
CA LEU A 38 28.96 29.59 19.24
C LEU A 38 28.20 29.40 17.92
N ASN A 39 27.07 28.70 18.00
CA ASN A 39 26.08 28.68 16.92
C ASN A 39 24.94 29.67 17.25
N ALA A 40 24.85 30.79 16.53
CA ALA A 40 23.81 31.80 16.73
C ALA A 40 22.43 31.41 16.16
N PHE A 41 22.34 30.27 15.46
CA PHE A 41 21.12 29.80 14.78
C PHE A 41 20.30 28.81 15.61
N GLU A 42 20.70 28.54 16.85
CA GLU A 42 19.97 27.69 17.81
C GLU A 42 18.47 28.07 17.95
N PRO A 43 18.05 29.35 17.94
CA PRO A 43 16.62 29.69 17.98
C PRO A 43 15.81 29.13 16.79
N LEU A 44 16.40 29.12 15.59
CA LEU A 44 15.77 28.55 14.40
C LEU A 44 15.65 27.03 14.52
N ILE A 45 16.74 26.37 14.93
CA ILE A 45 16.78 24.92 15.16
C ILE A 45 15.71 24.52 16.18
N GLY A 46 15.67 25.20 17.32
CA GLY A 46 14.68 24.94 18.38
C GLY A 46 13.24 25.14 17.90
N HIS A 47 12.97 26.21 17.17
CA HIS A 47 11.64 26.47 16.60
C HIS A 47 11.20 25.35 15.65
N LEU A 48 12.06 24.97 14.70
CA LEU A 48 11.75 23.92 13.73
C LEU A 48 11.51 22.58 14.43
N LEU A 49 12.40 22.16 15.33
CA LEU A 49 12.24 20.88 16.03
C LEU A 49 10.93 20.82 16.82
N LEU A 50 10.65 21.82 17.65
CA LEU A 50 9.46 21.83 18.50
C LEU A 50 8.16 21.88 17.69
N GLN A 51 8.12 22.67 16.62
CA GLN A 51 6.94 22.78 15.76
C GLN A 51 6.63 21.44 15.07
N HIS A 52 7.64 20.77 14.53
CA HIS A 52 7.45 19.53 13.79
C HIS A 52 7.14 18.35 14.71
N ILE A 53 7.74 18.28 15.91
CA ILE A 53 7.32 17.33 16.95
C ILE A 53 5.83 17.50 17.25
N ALA A 54 5.36 18.74 17.42
CA ALA A 54 3.97 19.01 17.70
C ALA A 54 3.05 18.62 16.53
N TRP A 55 3.43 18.93 15.28
CA TRP A 55 2.66 18.51 14.10
C TRP A 55 2.63 17.00 13.91
N LEU A 56 3.77 16.31 13.98
CA LEU A 56 3.83 14.86 13.85
C LEU A 56 2.99 14.17 14.93
N THR A 57 3.07 14.64 16.18
CA THR A 57 2.27 14.08 17.28
C THR A 57 0.77 14.19 16.99
N ARG A 58 0.31 15.37 16.57
CA ARG A 58 -1.10 15.61 16.22
C ARG A 58 -1.51 14.84 14.97
N GLY A 59 -0.66 14.81 13.95
CA GLY A 59 -0.88 14.11 12.69
C GLY A 59 -1.02 12.60 12.89
N CYS A 60 -0.13 11.98 13.65
CA CYS A 60 -0.21 10.56 14.01
C CYS A 60 -1.49 10.26 14.82
N SER A 61 -1.86 11.13 15.75
CA SER A 61 -3.10 10.95 16.51
C SER A 61 -4.34 11.03 15.61
N ALA A 62 -4.40 12.03 14.72
CA ALA A 62 -5.49 12.20 13.76
C ALA A 62 -5.55 11.02 12.79
N LEU A 63 -4.41 10.58 12.24
CA LEU A 63 -4.34 9.42 11.36
C LEU A 63 -4.88 8.16 12.04
N ARG A 64 -4.47 7.91 13.29
CA ARG A 64 -4.94 6.76 14.06
C ARG A 64 -6.46 6.78 14.25
N THR A 65 -7.02 7.89 14.75
CA THR A 65 -8.42 7.93 15.19
C THR A 65 -9.42 8.29 14.09
N LEU A 66 -9.01 9.05 13.08
CA LEU A 66 -9.88 9.57 12.02
C LEU A 66 -9.71 8.86 10.68
N CYS A 67 -8.77 7.91 10.58
CA CYS A 67 -8.58 7.11 9.37
C CYS A 67 -8.35 5.64 9.72
N VAL A 68 -7.22 5.30 10.36
CA VAL A 68 -6.78 3.91 10.56
C VAL A 68 -7.80 3.08 11.34
N ALA A 69 -8.34 3.60 12.44
CA ALA A 69 -9.33 2.89 13.26
C ALA A 69 -10.62 2.52 12.51
N GLY A 70 -10.93 3.22 11.40
CA GLY A 70 -12.13 2.98 10.59
C GLY A 70 -11.87 2.26 9.27
N ILE A 71 -10.63 1.83 8.99
CA ILE A 71 -10.33 1.10 7.75
C ILE A 71 -11.03 -0.26 7.79
N THR A 72 -11.84 -0.51 6.77
CA THR A 72 -12.47 -1.81 6.50
C THR A 72 -12.10 -2.28 5.10
N ALA A 73 -11.90 -3.58 4.94
CA ALA A 73 -11.68 -4.18 3.63
C ALA A 73 -13.01 -4.34 2.88
N ASP A 74 -13.05 -3.92 1.62
CA ASP A 74 -14.09 -4.34 0.68
C ASP A 74 -13.75 -5.76 0.20
N GLN A 75 -14.22 -6.75 0.94
CA GLN A 75 -13.85 -8.15 0.71
C GLN A 75 -14.32 -8.66 -0.66
N GLU A 76 -15.47 -8.21 -1.14
CA GLU A 76 -16.02 -8.65 -2.44
C GLU A 76 -15.19 -8.08 -3.59
N HIS A 77 -14.84 -6.79 -3.52
CA HIS A 77 -13.95 -6.18 -4.49
C HIS A 77 -12.56 -6.82 -4.48
N LEU A 78 -12.00 -7.06 -3.30
CA LEU A 78 -10.70 -7.71 -3.16
C LEU A 78 -10.71 -9.16 -3.66
N ALA A 79 -11.77 -9.93 -3.38
CA ALA A 79 -11.90 -11.31 -3.86
C ALA A 79 -11.94 -11.37 -5.40
N ARG A 80 -12.71 -10.48 -6.04
CA ARG A 80 -12.70 -10.35 -7.50
C ARG A 80 -11.30 -10.00 -8.03
N GLY A 81 -10.66 -8.99 -7.44
CA GLY A 81 -9.31 -8.59 -7.84
C GLY A 81 -8.29 -9.71 -7.70
N ALA A 82 -8.36 -10.49 -6.63
CA ALA A 82 -7.49 -11.63 -6.37
C ALA A 82 -7.72 -12.76 -7.39
N ALA A 83 -8.98 -13.07 -7.75
CA ALA A 83 -9.29 -14.11 -8.72
C ALA A 83 -8.84 -13.75 -10.15
N HIS A 84 -8.87 -12.46 -10.50
CA HIS A 84 -8.37 -11.95 -11.78
C HIS A 84 -6.85 -11.69 -11.80
N ALA A 85 -6.17 -11.74 -10.66
CA ALA A 85 -4.74 -11.47 -10.60
C ALA A 85 -3.97 -12.59 -11.32
N VAL A 86 -3.10 -12.20 -12.25
CA VAL A 86 -2.19 -13.13 -12.96
C VAL A 86 -1.34 -13.96 -11.99
N GLY A 87 -1.03 -13.41 -10.81
CA GLY A 87 -0.36 -14.12 -9.72
C GLY A 87 -1.16 -15.28 -9.09
N ALA A 88 -2.48 -15.33 -9.27
CA ALA A 88 -3.30 -16.45 -8.83
C ALA A 88 -2.93 -17.76 -9.56
N ALA A 89 -2.45 -17.67 -10.80
CA ALA A 89 -1.97 -18.82 -11.55
C ALA A 89 -0.73 -19.48 -10.91
N THR A 90 0.06 -18.74 -10.13
CA THR A 90 1.19 -19.29 -9.39
C THR A 90 0.74 -20.35 -8.38
N ALA A 91 -0.42 -20.17 -7.74
CA ALA A 91 -1.00 -21.18 -6.85
C ALA A 91 -1.37 -22.46 -7.63
N LEU A 92 -1.88 -22.31 -8.85
CA LEU A 92 -2.21 -23.44 -9.72
C LEU A 92 -0.96 -24.17 -10.26
N ALA A 93 0.19 -23.51 -10.38
CA ALA A 93 1.41 -24.11 -10.93
C ALA A 93 1.86 -25.38 -10.19
N ALA A 94 1.60 -25.47 -8.87
CA ALA A 94 1.88 -26.67 -8.08
C ALA A 94 0.94 -27.86 -8.41
N HIS A 95 -0.22 -27.59 -9.01
CA HIS A 95 -1.25 -28.58 -9.33
C HIS A 95 -1.29 -28.94 -10.81
N ILE A 96 -1.19 -27.96 -11.71
CA ILE A 96 -1.30 -28.15 -13.17
C ILE A 96 0.04 -28.04 -13.90
N GLY A 97 1.14 -27.78 -13.17
CA GLY A 97 2.47 -27.55 -13.74
C GLY A 97 2.71 -26.10 -14.15
N HIS A 98 3.98 -25.70 -14.14
CA HIS A 98 4.39 -24.31 -14.36
C HIS A 98 4.02 -23.78 -15.75
N GLU A 99 4.27 -24.57 -16.80
CA GLU A 99 4.02 -24.17 -18.19
C GLU A 99 2.52 -23.98 -18.46
N ALA A 100 1.69 -24.91 -17.98
CA ALA A 100 0.24 -24.81 -18.10
C ALA A 100 -0.32 -23.63 -17.31
N ALA A 101 0.18 -23.38 -16.09
CA ALA A 101 -0.21 -22.22 -15.30
C ALA A 101 0.19 -20.89 -15.96
N ALA A 102 1.38 -20.79 -16.54
CA ALA A 102 1.82 -19.60 -17.27
C ALA A 102 0.95 -19.31 -18.50
N GLU A 103 0.53 -20.36 -19.20
CA GLU A 103 -0.38 -20.26 -20.33
C GLU A 103 -1.80 -19.82 -19.92
N VAL A 104 -2.35 -20.41 -18.84
CA VAL A 104 -3.63 -20.00 -18.24
C VAL A 104 -3.58 -18.52 -17.84
N ALA A 105 -2.50 -18.10 -17.16
CA ALA A 105 -2.30 -16.72 -16.73
C ALA A 105 -2.26 -15.74 -17.91
N ARG A 106 -1.58 -16.14 -19.00
CA ARG A 106 -1.49 -15.33 -20.22
C ARG A 106 -2.84 -15.17 -20.89
N GLN A 107 -3.60 -16.25 -21.02
CA GLN A 107 -4.94 -16.19 -21.59
C GLN A 107 -5.85 -15.31 -20.73
N ALA A 108 -5.94 -15.56 -19.42
CA ALA A 108 -6.75 -14.77 -18.49
C ALA A 108 -6.45 -13.26 -18.57
N SER A 109 -5.18 -12.90 -18.69
CA SER A 109 -4.75 -11.51 -18.87
C SER A 109 -5.20 -10.90 -20.21
N LEU A 110 -5.12 -11.67 -21.31
CA LEU A 110 -5.51 -11.21 -22.65
C LEU A 110 -7.04 -11.09 -22.80
N THR A 111 -7.81 -11.98 -22.18
CA THR A 111 -9.27 -12.06 -22.33
C THR A 111 -10.02 -11.33 -21.21
N GLY A 112 -9.35 -10.97 -20.12
CA GLY A 112 -9.98 -10.42 -18.93
C GLY A 112 -10.84 -11.44 -18.17
N THR A 113 -10.67 -12.73 -18.44
CA THR A 113 -11.39 -13.82 -17.76
C THR A 113 -10.65 -14.26 -16.50
N ASP A 114 -11.36 -14.93 -15.59
CA ASP A 114 -10.79 -15.46 -14.36
C ASP A 114 -9.83 -16.62 -14.65
N VAL A 115 -8.72 -16.68 -13.90
CA VAL A 115 -7.70 -17.73 -14.00
C VAL A 115 -8.30 -19.13 -13.75
N ILE A 116 -9.26 -19.25 -12.83
CA ILE A 116 -9.98 -20.50 -12.56
C ILE A 116 -10.80 -20.91 -13.76
N GLU A 117 -11.54 -19.99 -14.37
CA GLU A 117 -12.39 -20.28 -15.53
C GLU A 117 -11.53 -20.81 -16.68
N VAL A 118 -10.42 -20.15 -16.98
CA VAL A 118 -9.50 -20.57 -18.03
C VAL A 118 -8.90 -21.96 -17.74
N ALA A 119 -8.56 -22.26 -16.49
CA ALA A 119 -8.05 -23.58 -16.11
C ALA A 119 -9.10 -24.69 -16.24
N VAL A 120 -10.36 -24.40 -15.90
CA VAL A 120 -11.50 -25.33 -16.01
C VAL A 120 -11.89 -25.55 -17.47
N GLU A 121 -12.00 -24.49 -18.27
CA GLU A 121 -12.32 -24.56 -19.71
C GLU A 121 -11.28 -25.38 -20.49
N ARG A 122 -10.01 -25.30 -20.09
CA ARG A 122 -8.92 -26.09 -20.68
C ARG A 122 -8.84 -27.52 -20.14
N GLY A 123 -9.72 -27.90 -19.21
CA GLY A 123 -9.72 -29.23 -18.58
C GLY A 123 -8.50 -29.53 -17.72
N LEU A 124 -7.79 -28.49 -17.25
CA LEU A 124 -6.55 -28.64 -16.48
C LEU A 124 -6.83 -28.86 -14.99
N SER A 125 -7.99 -28.43 -14.49
CA SER A 125 -8.43 -28.69 -13.13
C SER A 125 -9.95 -28.64 -13.05
N GLU A 126 -10.52 -29.35 -12.07
CA GLU A 126 -11.92 -29.18 -11.69
C GLU A 126 -12.09 -27.88 -10.89
N ARG A 127 -13.23 -27.20 -11.08
CA ARG A 127 -13.52 -25.92 -10.42
C ARG A 127 -13.32 -25.97 -8.90
N GLU A 128 -13.81 -27.02 -8.26
CA GLU A 128 -13.70 -27.18 -6.81
C GLU A 128 -12.24 -27.28 -6.35
N THR A 129 -11.42 -28.03 -7.11
CA THR A 129 -10.00 -28.21 -6.81
C THR A 129 -9.22 -26.91 -7.04
N ALA A 130 -9.47 -26.20 -8.14
CA ALA A 130 -8.85 -24.91 -8.42
C ALA A 130 -9.17 -23.87 -7.33
N LEU A 131 -10.42 -23.78 -6.89
CA LEU A 131 -10.85 -22.91 -5.78
C LEU A 131 -10.13 -23.29 -4.47
N ARG A 132 -10.05 -24.59 -4.16
CA ARG A 132 -9.40 -25.08 -2.94
C ARG A 132 -7.91 -24.75 -2.91
N VAL A 133 -7.21 -24.96 -4.02
CA VAL A 133 -5.77 -24.67 -4.17
C VAL A 133 -5.50 -23.16 -4.03
N MET A 134 -6.32 -22.31 -4.66
CA MET A 134 -6.18 -20.86 -4.52
C MET A 134 -6.50 -20.36 -3.12
N ALA A 135 -7.54 -20.89 -2.47
CA ALA A 135 -7.87 -20.54 -1.09
C ALA A 135 -6.75 -20.91 -0.11
N ALA A 136 -6.12 -22.07 -0.30
CA ALA A 136 -4.98 -22.50 0.52
C ALA A 136 -3.76 -21.59 0.34
N ALA A 137 -3.50 -21.11 -0.88
CA ALA A 137 -2.40 -20.19 -1.15
C ALA A 137 -2.62 -18.77 -0.60
N ALA A 138 -3.88 -18.34 -0.45
CA ALA A 138 -4.22 -17.04 0.12
C ALA A 138 -4.20 -17.02 1.67
N ALA A 139 -4.17 -18.18 2.32
CA ALA A 139 -4.21 -18.34 3.77
C ALA A 139 -2.83 -18.46 4.44
N GLY A 140 -1.74 -18.50 3.66
CA GLY A 140 -0.36 -18.53 4.14
C GLY A 140 0.34 -17.18 3.96
#